data_AF-A0A7C5PNS3-F1
#
_entry.id   AF-A0A7C5PNS3-F1
#
_cell.length_a   1.000
_cell.length_b   1.000
_cell.length_c   1.000
_cell.angle_alpha   90.00
_cell.angle_beta   90.00
_cell.angle_gamma   90.00
#
_symmetry.space_group_name_H-M   'P 1'
#
loop_
_entity.id
_entity.type
_entity.pdbx_description
1 polymer ?
#
loop_
_entity_poly.entity_id
_entity_poly.type
_entity_poly.pdbx_seq_one_letter_code
_entity_poly.pdbx_strand_id
1 'polypeptide(L)'
;MGLGKECYWSVRRWKTEISVLNKGNERVCYDLIFNSKEENKSFEDCIEKGELKYYKDILGEIFGEEFAEGNIRIESELPLLAGSRILWEKELGEAGDFLLGEDKGKGFYDGETGYLIGLSENEEFKTDLVFTEIRGMNSKVKVDFFHPMGKS
;
A
#
# COMPACT_ATOMS: atom_id res chain seq x y z
N MET A 1 20.69 -16.79 -34.82
CA MET A 1 20.02 -17.81 -34.00
C MET A 1 20.11 -17.32 -32.56
N GLY A 2 19.13 -16.51 -32.13
CA GLY A 2 19.10 -15.90 -30.81
C GLY A 2 18.13 -16.67 -29.94
N LEU A 3 18.60 -17.22 -28.82
CA LEU A 3 17.73 -17.80 -27.81
C LEU A 3 17.73 -16.84 -26.62
N GLY A 4 16.53 -16.35 -26.32
CA GLY A 4 16.26 -15.29 -25.38
C GLY A 4 16.62 -15.64 -23.95
N LYS A 5 16.82 -14.58 -23.16
CA LYS A 5 16.82 -14.68 -21.70
C LYS A 5 15.42 -14.37 -21.22
N GLU A 6 14.71 -15.40 -20.76
CA GLU A 6 13.55 -15.23 -19.88
C GLU A 6 14.07 -15.10 -18.45
N CYS A 7 13.84 -13.95 -17.82
CA CYS A 7 14.00 -13.80 -16.38
C CYS A 7 12.65 -14.08 -15.72
N TYR A 8 12.49 -15.29 -15.18
CA TYR A 8 11.43 -15.60 -14.22
C TYR A 8 11.79 -14.96 -12.89
N TRP A 9 10.89 -14.13 -12.35
CA TRP A 9 10.86 -13.82 -10.93
C TRP A 9 9.51 -14.30 -10.40
N SER A 10 9.46 -15.54 -9.88
CA SER A 10 8.25 -16.07 -9.26
C SER A 10 8.20 -15.69 -7.78
N VAL A 11 7.14 -14.97 -7.41
CA VAL A 11 6.51 -14.85 -6.09
C VAL A 11 7.44 -14.38 -4.95
N ARG A 12 7.47 -13.07 -4.71
CA ARG A 12 7.99 -12.55 -3.44
C ARG A 12 6.90 -12.79 -2.37
N ARG A 13 7.20 -13.53 -1.30
CA ARG A 13 6.37 -13.54 -0.07
C ARG A 13 6.43 -12.15 0.54
N TRP A 14 5.33 -11.41 0.51
CA TRP A 14 5.23 -10.08 1.11
C TRP A 14 4.53 -10.23 2.45
N LYS A 15 5.22 -9.89 3.53
CA LYS A 15 4.54 -9.70 4.81
C LYS A 15 4.17 -8.24 4.92
N THR A 16 2.94 -7.98 5.36
CA THR A 16 2.49 -6.62 5.61
C THR A 16 2.32 -6.42 7.09
N GLU A 17 3.07 -5.47 7.64
CA GLU A 17 2.92 -5.05 9.04
C GLU A 17 2.10 -3.77 9.08
N ILE A 18 1.23 -3.63 10.07
CA ILE A 18 0.43 -2.41 10.26
C ILE A 18 0.54 -1.95 11.71
N SER A 19 0.73 -0.65 11.89
CA SER A 19 0.65 0.02 13.17
C SER A 19 -0.55 0.96 13.17
N VAL A 20 -1.38 0.90 14.20
CA VAL A 20 -2.54 1.79 14.40
C VAL A 20 -2.39 2.46 15.75
N LEU A 21 -2.45 3.79 15.80
CA LEU A 21 -2.30 4.62 16.99
C LEU A 21 -3.55 5.46 17.20
N ASN A 22 -4.12 5.36 18.40
CA ASN A 22 -5.18 6.23 18.85
C ASN A 22 -4.60 7.35 19.73
N LYS A 23 -4.44 8.55 19.16
CA LYS A 23 -4.04 9.75 19.93
C LYS A 23 -5.22 10.48 20.59
N GLY A 24 -6.42 9.97 20.42
CA GLY A 24 -7.65 10.53 20.98
C GLY A 24 -7.78 10.29 22.48
N ASN A 25 -8.91 10.73 23.03
CA ASN A 25 -9.20 10.68 24.47
C ASN A 25 -10.20 9.58 24.85
N GLU A 26 -10.71 8.83 23.88
CA GLU A 26 -11.68 7.76 24.04
C GLU A 26 -11.26 6.51 23.28
N ARG A 27 -11.88 5.37 23.62
CA ARG A 27 -11.69 4.10 22.90
C ARG A 27 -12.28 4.23 21.51
N VAL A 28 -11.57 3.72 20.51
CA VAL A 28 -11.99 3.72 19.11
C VAL A 28 -12.09 2.28 18.62
N CYS A 29 -13.19 1.95 17.94
CA CYS A 29 -13.30 0.71 17.16
C CYS A 29 -13.18 1.04 15.67
N TYR A 30 -12.61 0.12 14.92
CA TYR A 30 -12.33 0.29 13.50
C TYR A 30 -12.36 -1.04 12.76
N ASP A 31 -12.65 -0.97 11.48
CA ASP A 31 -12.60 -2.09 10.56
C ASP A 31 -11.30 -2.05 9.77
N LEU A 32 -10.55 -3.16 9.82
CA LEU A 32 -9.49 -3.47 8.89
C LEU A 32 -10.10 -4.22 7.71
N ILE A 33 -10.05 -3.62 6.52
CA ILE A 33 -10.63 -4.17 5.31
C ILE A 33 -9.51 -4.47 4.33
N PHE A 34 -9.32 -5.73 4.00
CA PHE A 34 -8.46 -6.15 2.88
C PHE A 34 -9.29 -6.15 1.60
N ASN A 35 -8.99 -5.21 0.70
CA ASN A 35 -9.57 -5.14 -0.63
C ASN A 35 -8.67 -5.92 -1.60
N SER A 36 -9.05 -7.16 -1.91
CA SER A 36 -8.35 -7.99 -2.89
C SER A 36 -9.01 -7.89 -4.27
N LYS A 37 -8.42 -8.55 -5.26
CA LYS A 37 -9.05 -8.72 -6.59
C LYS A 37 -10.24 -9.67 -6.58
N GLU A 38 -10.29 -10.64 -5.66
CA GLU A 38 -11.30 -11.69 -5.63
C GLU A 38 -12.47 -11.29 -4.74
N GLU A 39 -12.17 -11.00 -3.47
CA GLU A 39 -13.14 -10.61 -2.47
C GLU A 39 -12.56 -9.65 -1.43
N ASN A 40 -13.45 -8.86 -0.81
CA ASN A 40 -13.08 -8.03 0.33
C ASN A 40 -13.24 -8.83 1.62
N LYS A 41 -12.23 -8.80 2.49
CA LYS A 41 -12.28 -9.39 3.83
C LYS A 41 -12.24 -8.29 4.87
N SER A 42 -12.95 -8.44 5.98
CA SER A 42 -13.01 -7.45 7.06
C SER A 42 -12.71 -8.09 8.41
N PHE A 43 -12.08 -7.32 9.28
CA PHE A 43 -11.77 -7.65 10.66
C PHE A 43 -11.99 -6.43 11.53
N GLU A 44 -12.90 -6.54 12.50
CA GLU A 44 -13.17 -5.48 13.46
C GLU A 44 -12.20 -5.58 14.64
N ASP A 45 -11.69 -4.42 15.09
CA ASP A 45 -10.91 -4.34 16.31
C ASP A 45 -11.15 -3.01 17.03
N CYS A 46 -10.70 -2.93 18.28
CA CYS A 46 -10.71 -1.69 19.03
C CYS A 46 -9.35 -1.42 19.69
N ILE A 47 -9.11 -0.14 19.95
CA ILE A 47 -7.89 0.39 20.53
C ILE A 47 -8.23 1.43 21.61
N GLU A 48 -7.60 1.31 22.77
CA GLU A 48 -7.81 2.24 23.87
C GLU A 48 -7.16 3.60 23.60
N LYS A 49 -7.53 4.61 24.38
CA LYS A 49 -6.93 5.95 24.27
C LYS A 49 -5.43 5.90 24.54
N GLY A 50 -4.64 6.55 23.67
CA GLY A 50 -3.18 6.61 23.79
C GLY A 50 -2.46 5.30 23.46
N GLU A 51 -3.17 4.26 23.02
CA GLU A 51 -2.59 2.96 22.71
C GLU A 51 -2.09 2.92 21.25
N LEU A 52 -1.00 2.17 21.05
CA LEU A 52 -0.47 1.75 19.76
C LEU A 52 -0.67 0.24 19.62
N LYS A 53 -1.39 -0.17 18.58
CA LYS A 53 -1.57 -1.57 18.22
C LYS A 53 -0.72 -1.90 17.00
N TYR A 54 -0.10 -3.08 17.04
CA TYR A 54 0.77 -3.56 15.98
C TYR A 54 0.31 -4.93 15.51
N TYR A 55 0.09 -5.04 14.21
CA TYR A 55 -0.29 -6.26 13.51
C TYR A 55 0.92 -6.73 12.72
N LYS A 56 1.45 -7.88 13.12
CA LYS A 56 2.48 -8.56 12.34
C LYS A 56 1.80 -9.41 11.28
N ASP A 57 2.35 -9.40 10.06
CA ASP A 57 1.87 -10.21 8.94
C ASP A 57 0.34 -10.25 8.83
N ILE A 58 -0.28 -9.08 8.71
CA ILE A 58 -1.74 -8.94 8.80
C ILE A 58 -2.49 -9.78 7.75
N LEU A 59 -1.88 -10.01 6.58
CA LEU A 59 -2.46 -10.82 5.53
C LEU A 59 -2.57 -12.29 5.98
N GLY A 60 -1.47 -12.87 6.46
CA GLY A 60 -1.46 -14.26 6.93
C GLY A 60 -2.21 -14.45 8.26
N GLU A 61 -1.94 -13.60 9.25
CA GLU A 61 -2.43 -13.79 10.62
C GLU A 61 -3.91 -13.40 10.80
N ILE A 62 -4.39 -12.36 10.11
CA ILE A 62 -5.77 -11.87 10.25
C ILE A 62 -6.66 -12.32 9.10
N PHE A 63 -6.18 -12.23 7.85
CA PHE A 63 -7.00 -12.53 6.67
C PHE A 63 -6.83 -13.95 6.11
N GLY A 64 -5.88 -14.72 6.64
CA GLY A 64 -5.59 -16.09 6.19
C GLY A 64 -4.99 -16.15 4.79
N GLU A 65 -4.35 -15.08 4.33
CA GLU A 65 -3.79 -14.93 2.99
C GLU A 65 -2.29 -15.20 2.98
N GLU A 66 -1.88 -16.30 2.34
CA GLU A 66 -0.45 -16.61 2.16
C GLU A 66 0.14 -15.85 0.97
N PHE A 67 -0.67 -15.63 -0.08
CA PHE A 67 -0.31 -14.90 -1.29
C PHE A 67 -1.51 -14.13 -1.82
N ALA A 68 -1.54 -12.82 -1.61
CA ALA A 68 -2.62 -11.99 -2.11
C ALA A 68 -2.13 -10.62 -2.61
N GLU A 69 -2.85 -10.10 -3.59
CA GLU A 69 -2.67 -8.73 -4.09
C GLU A 69 -3.88 -7.90 -3.69
N GLY A 70 -3.64 -6.71 -3.14
CA GLY A 70 -4.70 -5.82 -2.71
C GLY A 70 -4.19 -4.64 -1.90
N ASN A 71 -5.11 -4.00 -1.19
CA ASN A 71 -4.78 -2.95 -0.23
C ASN A 71 -5.49 -3.16 1.09
N ILE A 72 -4.90 -2.63 2.16
CA ILE A 72 -5.55 -2.55 3.47
C ILE A 72 -6.12 -1.16 3.64
N ARG A 73 -7.40 -1.13 4.02
CA ARG A 73 -8.14 0.07 4.38
C ARG A 73 -8.52 -0.02 5.84
N ILE A 74 -8.43 1.11 6.54
CA ILE A 74 -8.93 1.25 7.91
C ILE A 74 -10.15 2.18 7.85
N GLU A 75 -11.28 1.72 8.36
CA GLU A 75 -12.50 2.52 8.50
C GLU A 75 -12.81 2.72 9.98
N SER A 76 -13.01 3.97 10.38
CA SER A 76 -13.36 4.33 11.76
C SER A 76 -14.13 5.63 11.78
N GLU A 77 -15.06 5.76 12.73
CA GLU A 77 -15.81 6.99 12.98
C GLU A 77 -14.94 8.07 13.66
N LEU A 78 -13.82 7.68 14.28
CA LEU A 78 -12.91 8.58 14.97
C LEU A 78 -11.51 8.54 14.35
N PRO A 79 -10.75 9.66 14.37
CA PRO A 79 -9.44 9.72 13.75
C PRO A 79 -8.43 8.75 14.37
N LEU A 80 -7.73 8.02 13.50
CA LEU A 80 -6.61 7.14 13.85
C LEU A 80 -5.39 7.53 13.01
N LEU A 81 -4.20 7.30 13.57
CA LEU A 81 -2.96 7.33 12.78
C LEU A 81 -2.59 5.90 12.44
N ALA A 82 -2.33 5.65 11.16
CA ALA A 82 -1.90 4.34 10.70
C ALA A 82 -0.64 4.44 9.86
N GLY A 83 0.17 3.40 9.89
CA GLY A 83 1.29 3.22 8.99
C GLY A 83 1.50 1.74 8.73
N SER A 84 1.99 1.40 7.55
CA SER A 84 2.34 0.04 7.19
C SER A 84 3.80 -0.08 6.83
N ARG A 85 4.29 -1.31 6.89
CA ARG A 85 5.57 -1.69 6.31
C ARG A 85 5.36 -2.91 5.45
N ILE A 86 5.75 -2.81 4.18
CA ILE A 86 5.78 -3.96 3.28
C ILE A 86 7.17 -4.57 3.39
N LEU A 87 7.25 -5.79 3.91
CA LEU A 87 8.50 -6.53 4.04
C LEU A 87 8.67 -7.49 2.87
N TRP A 88 9.88 -7.53 2.34
CA TRP A 88 10.30 -8.58 1.41
C TRP A 88 11.56 -9.28 1.96
N GLU A 89 11.65 -10.58 1.73
CA GLU A 89 12.83 -11.36 2.09
C GLU A 89 14.01 -10.97 1.17
N LYS A 90 15.16 -10.63 1.78
CA LYS A 90 16.47 -10.56 1.11
C LYS A 90 17.38 -11.61 1.72
N GLU A 91 18.43 -12.02 0.98
CA GLU A 91 19.45 -12.97 1.45
C GLU A 91 20.11 -12.58 2.79
N LEU A 92 20.04 -11.30 3.19
CA LEU A 92 20.65 -10.76 4.42
C LEU A 92 19.64 -10.29 5.49
N GLY A 93 18.34 -10.58 5.33
CA GLY A 93 17.29 -10.19 6.29
C GLY A 93 16.04 -9.57 5.64
N GLU A 94 15.08 -9.17 6.47
CA GLU A 94 13.88 -8.47 6.01
C GLU A 94 14.21 -7.00 5.74
N ALA A 95 13.86 -6.53 4.55
CA ALA A 95 13.88 -5.11 4.22
C ALA A 95 12.46 -4.68 3.85
N GLY A 96 12.09 -3.45 4.18
CA GLY A 96 10.75 -2.97 3.87
C GLY A 96 10.64 -1.47 3.79
N ASP A 97 9.74 -1.05 2.91
CA ASP A 97 9.37 0.36 2.75
C ASP A 97 8.23 0.70 3.71
N PHE A 98 8.39 1.82 4.41
CA PHE A 98 7.34 2.35 5.26
C PHE A 98 6.37 3.16 4.40
N LEU A 99 5.07 2.91 4.58
CA LEU A 99 4.00 3.64 3.92
C LEU A 99 3.12 4.25 5.01
N LEU A 100 3.01 5.58 5.01
CA LEU A 100 2.08 6.26 5.91
C LEU A 100 0.64 6.04 5.42
N GLY A 101 -0.29 5.81 6.34
CA GLY A 101 -1.71 5.80 6.02
C GLY A 101 -2.16 7.20 5.60
N GLU A 102 -2.85 7.29 4.48
CA GLU A 102 -3.40 8.56 3.97
C GLU A 102 -4.92 8.58 4.05
N ASP A 103 -5.46 9.78 4.25
CA ASP A 103 -6.90 10.02 4.25
C ASP A 103 -7.46 9.81 2.83
N LYS A 104 -8.62 9.14 2.72
CA LYS A 104 -9.28 8.88 1.44
C LYS A 104 -9.57 10.16 0.65
N GLY A 105 -9.83 11.27 1.33
CA GLY A 105 -10.09 12.59 0.73
C GLY A 105 -8.87 13.24 0.07
N LYS A 106 -7.66 12.69 0.25
CA LYS A 106 -6.46 13.15 -0.45
C LYS A 106 -6.14 12.37 -1.73
N GLY A 107 -6.95 11.37 -2.07
CA GLY A 107 -6.79 10.62 -3.31
C GLY A 107 -7.15 11.44 -4.55
N PHE A 108 -6.78 10.93 -5.72
CA PHE A 108 -7.23 11.48 -7.00
C PHE A 108 -8.64 10.98 -7.34
N TYR A 109 -9.51 11.90 -7.73
CA TYR A 109 -10.83 11.61 -8.28
C TYR A 109 -10.80 11.45 -9.81
N ASP A 110 -11.89 10.93 -10.37
CA ASP A 110 -12.02 10.74 -11.81
C ASP A 110 -11.81 12.06 -12.58
N GLY A 111 -10.87 12.03 -13.53
CA GLY A 111 -10.52 13.19 -14.34
C GLY A 111 -9.47 14.12 -13.73
N GLU A 112 -9.06 13.89 -12.47
CA GLU A 112 -7.97 14.64 -11.86
C GLU A 112 -6.61 14.18 -12.41
N THR A 113 -5.62 15.08 -12.34
CA THR A 113 -4.26 14.83 -12.82
C THR A 113 -3.27 15.27 -11.75
N GLY A 114 -2.37 14.36 -11.39
CA GLY A 114 -1.19 14.66 -10.58
C GLY A 114 0.05 14.83 -11.45
N TYR A 115 0.99 15.65 -10.98
CA TYR A 115 2.29 15.82 -11.62
C TYR A 115 3.39 15.42 -10.65
N LEU A 116 4.25 14.50 -11.08
CA LEU A 116 5.49 14.19 -10.40
C LEU A 116 6.63 14.89 -11.16
N ILE A 117 7.16 15.95 -10.57
CA ILE A 117 8.21 16.79 -11.16
C ILE A 117 9.53 16.61 -10.42
N GLY A 118 10.65 16.88 -11.10
CA GLY A 118 11.99 16.83 -10.48
C GLY A 118 12.52 15.41 -10.26
N LEU A 119 12.08 14.45 -11.07
CA LEU A 119 12.70 13.12 -11.11
C LEU A 119 14.15 13.25 -11.62
N SER A 120 15.06 12.45 -11.07
CA SER A 120 16.45 12.48 -11.52
C SER A 120 16.58 11.79 -12.88
N GLU A 121 17.41 12.34 -13.77
CA GLU A 121 17.58 11.85 -15.14
C GLU A 121 19.00 11.31 -15.33
N ASN A 122 19.37 10.29 -14.55
CA ASN A 122 20.64 9.58 -14.75
C ASN A 122 20.39 8.08 -14.94
N GLU A 123 21.38 7.38 -15.50
CA GLU A 123 21.26 5.95 -15.87
C GLU A 123 20.98 5.03 -14.67
N GLU A 124 21.26 5.51 -13.45
CA GLU A 124 21.07 4.77 -12.20
C GLU A 124 19.75 5.13 -11.50
N PHE A 125 18.98 6.10 -12.01
CA PHE A 125 17.77 6.57 -11.35
C PHE A 125 16.64 5.55 -11.47
N LYS A 126 16.08 5.18 -10.32
CA LYS A 126 14.88 4.37 -10.19
C LYS A 126 13.90 5.06 -9.26
N THR A 127 12.66 5.19 -9.71
CA THR A 127 11.53 5.56 -8.86
C THR A 127 10.46 4.49 -8.96
N ASP A 128 9.93 4.09 -7.81
CA ASP A 128 8.82 3.15 -7.73
C ASP A 128 7.55 3.95 -7.40
N LEU A 129 6.52 3.82 -8.23
CA LEU A 129 5.22 4.42 -8.02
C LEU A 129 4.21 3.34 -7.68
N VAL A 130 3.53 3.50 -6.54
CA VAL A 130 2.48 2.60 -6.09
C VAL A 130 1.15 3.32 -6.18
N PHE A 131 0.21 2.73 -6.91
CA PHE A 131 -1.16 3.21 -6.99
C PHE A 131 -2.06 2.24 -6.23
N THR A 132 -2.98 2.78 -5.43
CA THR A 132 -3.98 2.00 -4.72
C THR A 132 -5.36 2.59 -4.93
N GLU A 133 -6.34 1.72 -5.14
CA GLU A 133 -7.74 2.09 -5.27
C GLU A 133 -8.41 2.13 -3.90
N ILE A 134 -9.11 3.22 -3.60
CA ILE A 134 -9.60 3.54 -2.24
C ILE A 134 -11.12 3.59 -2.11
N ARG A 135 -11.88 3.37 -3.18
CA ARG A 135 -13.37 3.45 -3.22
C ARG A 135 -14.05 2.12 -3.53
N GLY A 136 -13.31 1.04 -3.76
CA GLY A 136 -13.83 -0.28 -4.14
C GLY A 136 -14.35 -0.33 -5.58
N MET A 137 -13.87 0.54 -6.47
CA MET A 137 -14.30 0.60 -7.86
C MET A 137 -13.22 0.08 -8.80
N ASN A 138 -13.61 -0.57 -9.89
CA ASN A 138 -12.67 -0.90 -10.96
C ASN A 138 -12.20 0.40 -11.64
N SER A 139 -10.95 0.77 -11.38
CA SER A 139 -10.38 2.07 -11.77
C SER A 139 -9.15 1.87 -12.64
N LYS A 140 -8.91 2.80 -13.57
CA LYS A 140 -7.73 2.81 -14.43
C LYS A 140 -6.95 4.11 -14.24
N VAL A 141 -5.65 3.99 -14.00
CA VAL A 141 -4.73 5.12 -13.98
C VAL A 141 -3.96 5.14 -15.30
N LYS A 142 -3.89 6.31 -15.93
CA LYS A 142 -3.02 6.55 -17.07
C LYS A 142 -1.78 7.28 -16.59
N VAL A 143 -0.61 6.75 -16.92
CA VAL A 143 0.68 7.39 -16.63
C VAL A 143 1.30 7.80 -17.97
N ASP A 144 1.50 9.09 -18.13
CA ASP A 144 2.18 9.67 -19.28
C ASP A 144 3.56 10.18 -18.85
N PHE A 145 4.60 9.78 -19.58
CA PHE A 145 5.96 10.28 -19.35
C PHE A 145 6.24 11.45 -20.27
N PHE A 146 6.87 12.49 -19.73
CA PHE A 146 7.27 13.67 -20.48
C PHE A 146 8.75 13.89 -20.29
N HIS A 147 9.50 13.97 -21.40
CA HIS A 147 10.85 14.52 -21.36
C HIS A 147 10.75 16.03 -21.11
N PRO A 148 11.64 16.63 -20.29
CA PRO A 148 11.66 18.09 -20.06
C PRO A 148 11.84 18.94 -21.33
N MET A 149 12.10 18.31 -22.48
CA MET A 149 12.24 18.96 -23.79
C MET A 149 10.99 18.86 -24.69
N GLY A 150 9.89 18.25 -24.21
CA GLY A 150 8.65 18.05 -24.97
C GLY A 150 8.49 16.64 -25.56
N LYS A 151 7.24 16.24 -25.84
CA LYS A 151 6.83 14.87 -26.23
C LYS A 151 7.65 14.30 -27.40
N SER A 152 8.16 13.08 -27.24
CA SER A 152 8.44 12.12 -28.32
C SER A 152 7.18 11.40 -28.75
#